data_AF-A0A329QAX9-F1
#
_entry.id   AF-A0A329QAX9-F1
#
_cell.length_a   1.000
_cell.length_b   1.000
_cell.length_c   1.000
_cell.angle_alpha   90.00
_cell.angle_beta   90.00
_cell.angle_gamma   90.00
#
_symmetry.space_group_name_H-M   'P 1'
#
loop_
_entity.id
_entity.type
_entity.pdbx_description
1 polymer ?
#
loop_
_entity_poly.entity_id
_entity_poly.type
_entity_poly.pdbx_seq_one_letter_code
_entity_poly.pdbx_strand_id
1 'polypeptide(L)'
;MNKLVYLSIISTIISSFLLSPFTASAGSNFKIVLGYYAQDENAYDSLTTNYAYLTQVSTDSFTFDSKGEILGSAPKEAISFANKKNIETFAAVSNWQGDYFNAALAHKIVGDSKVRKRLSRAFLT
;
A
#
# COMPACT_ATOMS: atom_id res chain seq x y z
N MET A 1 -6.18 -14.73 -57.21
CA MET A 1 -5.50 -13.77 -56.31
C MET A 1 -4.17 -14.37 -55.88
N ASN A 2 -3.06 -13.72 -56.23
CA ASN A 2 -1.72 -14.29 -56.06
C ASN A 2 -1.30 -14.26 -54.59
N LYS A 3 -0.64 -15.32 -54.11
CA LYS A 3 -0.13 -15.48 -52.73
C LYS A 3 0.71 -14.29 -52.27
N LEU A 4 1.40 -13.63 -53.21
CA LEU A 4 2.16 -12.39 -52.99
C LEU A 4 1.30 -11.17 -52.60
N VAL A 5 0.06 -11.07 -53.10
CA VAL A 5 -0.87 -9.97 -52.77
C VAL A 5 -1.38 -10.12 -51.33
N TYR A 6 -1.59 -11.36 -50.87
CA TYR A 6 -2.03 -11.64 -49.49
C TYR A 6 -0.93 -11.35 -48.45
N LEU A 7 0.32 -11.70 -48.76
CA LEU A 7 1.46 -11.38 -47.88
C LEU A 7 1.71 -9.87 -47.76
N SER A 8 1.51 -9.12 -48.85
CA SER A 8 1.65 -7.66 -48.83
C SER A 8 0.61 -7.01 -47.91
N ILE A 9 -0.66 -7.41 -48.01
CA ILE A 9 -1.75 -6.84 -47.18
C ILE A 9 -1.56 -7.16 -45.69
N ILE A 10 -1.13 -8.39 -45.35
CA ILE A 10 -0.85 -8.77 -43.95
C ILE A 10 0.33 -7.99 -43.38
N SER A 11 1.37 -7.75 -44.17
CA SER A 11 2.54 -6.95 -43.74
C SER A 11 2.17 -5.50 -43.44
N THR A 12 1.27 -4.89 -44.20
CA THR A 12 0.87 -3.49 -44.00
C THR A 12 0.04 -3.29 -42.73
N ILE A 13 -0.79 -4.28 -42.35
CA ILE A 13 -1.60 -4.24 -41.12
C ILE A 13 -0.75 -4.39 -39.85
N ILE A 14 0.34 -5.18 -39.92
CA ILE A 14 1.26 -5.35 -38.78
C ILE A 14 2.09 -4.08 -38.57
N SER A 15 2.51 -3.42 -39.64
CA SER A 15 3.34 -2.21 -39.53
C SER A 15 2.59 -1.00 -38.98
N SER A 16 1.27 -0.90 -39.19
CA SER A 16 0.43 0.17 -38.65
C SER A 16 0.07 -0.01 -37.17
N PHE A 17 0.25 -1.21 -36.61
CA PHE A 17 0.06 -1.47 -35.18
C PHE A 17 1.32 -1.17 -34.34
N LEU A 18 2.51 -1.24 -34.94
CA LEU A 18 3.79 -1.07 -34.25
C LEU A 18 4.29 0.39 -34.15
N LEU A 19 3.64 1.32 -34.85
CA LEU A 19 4.02 2.74 -34.89
C LEU A 19 3.14 3.66 -34.06
N SER A 20 2.21 3.12 -33.26
CA SER A 20 1.52 3.94 -32.27
C SER A 20 2.54 4.48 -31.27
N PRO A 21 2.79 5.80 -31.20
CA PRO A 21 3.59 6.34 -30.13
C PRO A 21 2.85 6.01 -28.84
N PHE A 22 3.45 5.17 -28.00
CA PHE A 22 3.11 5.11 -26.58
C PHE A 22 3.30 6.53 -26.04
N THR A 23 2.25 7.33 -26.12
CA THR A 23 2.17 8.56 -25.35
C THR A 23 2.08 8.06 -23.91
N ALA A 24 3.21 8.06 -23.23
CA ALA A 24 3.23 7.96 -21.78
C ALA A 24 2.33 9.09 -21.30
N SER A 25 1.11 8.72 -20.88
CA SER A 25 0.17 9.65 -20.27
C SER A 25 0.94 10.35 -19.16
N ALA A 26 1.15 11.66 -19.30
CA ALA A 26 1.71 12.48 -18.24
C ALA A 26 0.88 12.16 -17.00
N GLY A 27 1.53 11.62 -15.97
CA GLY A 27 0.89 10.96 -14.84
C GLY A 27 -0.33 11.74 -14.38
N SER A 28 -1.49 11.09 -14.37
CA SER A 28 -2.67 11.72 -13.75
C SER A 28 -2.24 12.14 -12.35
N ASN A 29 -2.49 13.40 -11.99
CA ASN A 29 -2.34 13.86 -10.61
C ASN A 29 -3.40 13.14 -9.78
N PHE A 30 -3.17 11.87 -9.50
CA PHE A 30 -4.07 11.02 -8.76
C PHE A 30 -4.09 11.54 -7.33
N LYS A 31 -5.25 12.06 -6.91
CA LYS A 31 -5.43 12.58 -5.56
C LYS A 31 -5.22 11.43 -4.57
N ILE A 32 -4.23 11.53 -3.70
CA ILE A 32 -4.03 10.59 -2.61
C ILE A 32 -4.92 11.01 -1.43
N VAL A 33 -5.78 10.09 -0.98
CA VAL A 33 -6.61 10.24 0.21
C VAL A 33 -6.37 9.03 1.11
N LEU A 34 -5.65 9.26 2.21
CA LEU A 34 -5.30 8.24 3.19
C LEU A 34 -6.29 8.28 4.36
N GLY A 35 -6.96 7.16 4.62
CA GLY A 35 -7.73 6.93 5.85
C GLY A 35 -6.90 6.19 6.90
N TYR A 36 -7.03 6.58 8.17
CA TYR A 36 -6.45 5.81 9.29
C TYR A 36 -7.54 4.92 9.91
N TYR A 37 -7.29 3.61 9.93
CA TYR A 37 -8.15 2.61 10.55
C TYR A 37 -7.65 2.36 11.97
N ALA A 38 -8.21 3.07 12.94
CA ALA A 38 -8.04 2.80 14.36
C ALA A 38 -9.03 1.69 14.72
N GLN A 39 -8.58 0.53 15.20
CA GLN A 39 -9.38 -0.70 15.38
C GLN A 39 -10.47 -0.61 16.48
N ASP A 40 -11.28 0.45 16.48
CA ASP A 40 -12.43 0.65 17.35
C ASP A 40 -13.69 -0.05 16.81
N GLU A 41 -14.76 -0.02 17.59
CA GLU A 41 -16.03 -0.71 17.29
C GLU A 41 -16.67 -0.27 15.97
N ASN A 42 -16.43 0.96 15.51
CA ASN A 42 -17.09 1.53 14.32
C ASN A 42 -16.15 1.65 13.11
N ALA A 43 -14.89 1.25 13.24
CA ALA A 43 -13.87 1.43 12.23
C ALA A 43 -14.21 0.74 10.91
N TYR A 44 -14.74 -0.49 10.98
CA TYR A 44 -15.13 -1.26 9.80
C TYR A 44 -16.33 -0.66 9.08
N ASP A 45 -17.35 -0.23 9.82
CA ASP A 45 -18.53 0.43 9.25
C ASP A 45 -18.15 1.76 8.60
N SER A 46 -17.25 2.52 9.23
CA SER A 46 -16.72 3.78 8.66
C SER A 46 -15.94 3.52 7.36
N LEU A 47 -15.07 2.51 7.33
CA LEU A 47 -14.33 2.11 6.15
C LEU A 47 -15.27 1.70 5.02
N THR A 48 -16.21 0.79 5.29
CA THR A 48 -17.13 0.25 4.27
C THR A 48 -18.14 1.27 3.77
N THR A 49 -18.49 2.27 4.58
CA THR A 49 -19.35 3.39 4.17
C THR A 49 -18.62 4.41 3.33
N ASN A 50 -17.36 4.73 3.66
CA ASN A 50 -16.62 5.86 3.08
C ASN A 50 -15.54 5.46 2.06
N TYR A 51 -15.40 4.16 1.74
CA TYR A 51 -14.32 3.64 0.89
C TYR A 51 -14.15 4.36 -0.45
N ALA A 52 -15.24 4.84 -1.05
CA ALA A 52 -15.22 5.50 -2.35
C ALA A 52 -14.44 6.83 -2.35
N TYR A 53 -14.19 7.41 -1.16
CA TYR A 53 -13.39 8.62 -1.00
C TYR A 53 -11.91 8.34 -0.75
N LEU A 54 -11.56 7.08 -0.50
CA LEU A 54 -10.21 6.68 -0.09
C LEU A 54 -9.45 6.11 -1.28
N THR A 55 -8.17 6.43 -1.36
CA THR A 55 -7.24 5.74 -2.25
C THR A 55 -6.32 4.82 -1.48
N GLN A 56 -6.12 5.10 -0.19
CA GLN A 56 -5.24 4.35 0.69
C GLN A 56 -5.86 4.23 2.09
N VAL A 57 -5.48 3.16 2.80
CA VAL A 57 -5.80 2.94 4.21
C VAL A 57 -4.54 2.54 4.97
N SER A 58 -4.28 3.17 6.11
CA SER A 58 -3.28 2.73 7.07
C SER A 58 -3.93 2.14 8.30
N THR A 59 -3.58 0.91 8.67
CA THR A 59 -4.13 0.23 9.85
C THR A 59 -3.29 0.56 11.07
N ASP A 60 -3.87 1.27 12.04
CA ASP A 60 -3.25 1.54 13.33
C ASP A 60 -3.41 0.31 14.22
N SER A 61 -2.55 -0.67 13.94
CA SER A 61 -2.67 -2.02 14.47
C SER A 61 -1.38 -2.63 14.96
N PHE A 62 -0.28 -1.87 14.90
CA PHE A 62 1.03 -2.35 15.25
C PHE A 62 1.80 -1.34 16.11
N THR A 63 2.57 -1.89 17.04
CA THR A 63 3.57 -1.17 17.83
C THR A 63 4.90 -1.93 17.75
N PHE A 64 5.93 -1.43 18.43
CA PHE A 64 7.18 -2.17 18.61
C PHE A 64 7.61 -2.20 20.08
N ASP A 65 8.37 -3.23 20.44
CA ASP A 65 8.92 -3.36 21.79
C ASP A 65 10.34 -2.77 21.92
N SER A 66 10.89 -2.79 23.14
CA SER A 66 12.24 -2.28 23.42
C SER A 66 13.38 -3.04 22.73
N LYS A 67 13.09 -4.23 22.19
CA LYS A 67 14.04 -5.06 21.43
C LYS A 67 13.96 -4.77 19.93
N GLY A 68 12.94 -4.03 19.47
CA GLY A 68 12.68 -3.73 18.07
C GLY A 68 11.91 -4.85 17.37
N GLU A 69 11.07 -5.58 18.11
CA GLU A 69 10.12 -6.55 17.57
C GLU A 69 8.77 -5.87 17.33
N ILE A 70 8.11 -6.15 16.21
CA ILE A 70 6.77 -5.63 15.91
C ILE A 70 5.74 -6.46 16.68
N LEU A 71 4.84 -5.77 17.36
CA LEU A 71 3.72 -6.34 18.10
C LEU A 71 2.40 -5.90 17.46
N GLY A 72 1.36 -6.71 17.62
CA GLY A 72 0.03 -6.44 17.07
C GLY A 72 -0.40 -7.45 16.02
N SER A 73 -1.55 -7.21 15.39
CA SER A 73 -2.10 -8.09 14.37
C SER A 73 -2.80 -7.27 13.29
N ALA A 74 -2.71 -7.75 12.05
CA ALA A 74 -3.37 -7.10 10.92
C ALA A 74 -4.90 -7.30 11.01
N PRO A 75 -5.72 -6.24 10.85
CA PRO A 75 -7.17 -6.38 10.76
C PRO A 75 -7.56 -6.99 9.41
N LYS A 76 -7.52 -8.32 9.32
CA LYS A 76 -7.64 -9.08 8.07
C LYS A 76 -8.90 -8.76 7.28
N GLU A 77 -10.02 -8.53 7.96
CA GLU A 77 -11.28 -8.19 7.32
C GLU A 77 -11.22 -6.82 6.62
N ALA A 78 -10.75 -5.79 7.32
CA ALA A 78 -10.58 -4.44 6.77
C ALA A 78 -9.61 -4.42 5.59
N ILE A 79 -8.48 -5.14 5.69
CA ILE A 79 -7.49 -5.27 4.62
C ILE A 79 -8.09 -5.99 3.41
N SER A 80 -8.81 -7.10 3.64
CA SER A 80 -9.49 -7.85 2.57
C SER A 80 -10.51 -6.99 1.83
N PHE A 81 -11.32 -6.23 2.56
CA PHE A 81 -12.28 -5.29 1.98
C PHE A 81 -11.58 -4.19 1.18
N ALA A 82 -10.57 -3.51 1.73
CA ALA A 82 -9.82 -2.45 1.06
C ALA A 82 -9.19 -2.96 -0.25
N ASN A 83 -8.53 -4.11 -0.22
CA ASN A 83 -7.93 -4.73 -1.39
C ASN A 83 -9.00 -5.05 -2.47
N LYS A 84 -10.17 -5.58 -2.08
CA LYS A 84 -11.30 -5.83 -3.00
C LYS A 84 -11.81 -4.54 -3.66
N LYS A 85 -11.63 -3.39 -3.02
CA LYS A 85 -12.00 -2.06 -3.53
C LYS A 85 -10.86 -1.33 -4.24
N ASN A 86 -9.71 -1.99 -4.46
CA ASN A 86 -8.50 -1.40 -5.02
C ASN A 86 -7.96 -0.21 -4.20
N ILE A 87 -8.13 -0.25 -2.88
CA ILE A 87 -7.54 0.70 -1.93
C ILE A 87 -6.22 0.12 -1.44
N GLU A 88 -5.14 0.89 -1.57
CA GLU A 88 -3.81 0.46 -1.12
C GLU A 88 -3.77 0.40 0.41
N THR A 89 -3.11 -0.61 0.98
CA THR A 89 -3.07 -0.83 2.43
C THR A 89 -1.66 -0.68 2.99
N PHE A 90 -1.55 0.02 4.11
CA PHE A 90 -0.30 0.24 4.84
C PHE A 90 -0.45 -0.18 6.31
N ALA A 91 0.61 -0.71 6.90
CA ALA A 91 0.69 -0.92 8.34
C ALA A 91 1.20 0.37 9.01
N ALA A 92 0.39 1.00 9.87
CA ALA A 92 0.91 1.98 10.80
C ALA A 92 1.57 1.23 11.96
N VAL A 93 2.85 1.54 12.20
CA VAL A 93 3.63 1.01 13.31
C VAL A 93 4.11 2.17 14.15
N SER A 94 3.73 2.20 15.42
CA SER A 94 3.96 3.34 16.31
C SER A 94 4.74 2.96 17.57
N ASN A 95 5.18 3.96 18.34
CA ASN A 95 5.71 3.80 19.70
C ASN A 95 4.58 3.90 20.75
N TRP A 96 3.34 3.59 20.38
CA TRP A 96 2.22 3.58 21.30
C TRP A 96 2.33 2.38 22.25
N GLN A 97 2.21 2.62 23.55
CA GLN A 97 2.27 1.59 24.57
C GLN A 97 1.32 1.92 25.73
N GLY A 98 0.39 1.00 26.02
CA GLY A 98 -0.72 1.30 26.93
C GLY A 98 -1.66 2.31 26.28
N ASP A 99 -1.85 3.46 26.94
CA ASP A 99 -2.79 4.50 26.50
C ASP A 99 -2.09 5.74 25.90
N TYR A 100 -0.77 5.72 25.69
CA TYR A 100 0.00 6.88 25.22
C TYR A 100 1.23 6.51 24.37
N PHE A 101 1.79 7.50 23.69
CA PHE A 101 3.11 7.38 23.06
C PHE A 101 4.23 7.30 24.08
N ASN A 102 5.12 6.31 23.93
CA ASN A 102 6.27 6.12 24.82
C ASN A 102 7.54 6.75 24.22
N ALA A 103 7.98 7.88 24.80
CA ALA A 103 9.18 8.59 24.35
C ALA A 103 10.49 7.82 24.62
N ALA A 104 10.58 7.09 25.74
CA ALA A 104 11.76 6.29 26.08
C ALA A 104 11.96 5.13 25.08
N LEU A 105 10.85 4.54 24.65
CA LEU A 105 10.83 3.51 23.61
C LEU A 105 11.33 4.06 22.26
N ALA A 106 10.80 5.21 21.83
CA ALA A 106 11.28 5.88 20.61
C ALA A 106 12.77 6.23 20.70
N HIS A 107 13.21 6.78 21.83
CA HIS A 107 14.62 7.08 22.09
C HIS A 107 15.50 5.83 22.01
N LYS A 108 15.05 4.70 22.57
CA LYS A 108 15.77 3.43 22.51
C LYS A 108 15.93 2.92 21.07
N ILE A 109 14.87 2.93 20.27
CA ILE A 109 14.94 2.53 18.85
C ILE A 109 15.92 3.43 18.08
N VAL A 110 15.79 4.74 18.21
CA VAL A 110 16.61 5.69 17.43
C VAL A 110 18.05 5.72 17.93
N GLY A 111 18.26 5.61 19.24
CA GLY A 111 19.58 5.68 19.88
C GLY A 111 20.42 4.40 19.76
N ASP A 112 19.79 3.23 19.65
CA ASP A 112 20.50 1.95 19.60
C ASP A 112 20.51 1.35 18.19
N SER A 113 21.69 1.34 17.56
CA SER A 113 21.85 0.86 16.18
C SER A 113 21.50 -0.64 16.00
N LYS A 114 21.67 -1.47 17.03
CA LYS A 114 21.33 -2.90 16.95
C LYS A 114 19.82 -3.09 16.98
N VAL A 115 19.14 -2.37 17.86
CA VAL A 115 17.68 -2.39 18.00
C VAL A 115 17.02 -1.80 16.74
N ARG A 116 17.50 -0.66 16.25
CA ARG A 116 17.01 -0.06 15.00
C ARG A 116 17.10 -1.01 13.81
N LYS A 117 18.26 -1.66 13.63
CA LYS A 117 18.46 -2.65 12.56
C LYS A 117 17.53 -3.85 12.69
N ARG A 118 17.16 -4.24 13.93
CA ARG A 118 16.19 -5.32 14.14
C ARG A 118 14.80 -4.88 13.72
N LEU A 119 14.36 -3.71 14.16
CA LEU A 119 13.05 -3.16 13.77
C LEU A 119 12.94 -2.99 12.25
N SER A 120 13.96 -2.43 11.58
CA SER A 120 13.99 -2.30 10.12
C SER A 120 13.84 -3.64 9.39
N ARG A 121 14.39 -4.74 9.94
CA ARG A 121 14.21 -6.07 9.36
C ARG A 121 12.81 -6.63 9.60
N ALA A 122 12.21 -6.34 10.75
CA ALA A 122 10.86 -6.80 11.08
C ALA A 122 9.79 -6.25 10.10
N PHE A 123 10.03 -5.10 9.47
CA PHE A 123 9.16 -4.57 8.41
C PHE A 123 9.23 -5.36 7.08
N LEU A 124 10.27 -6.18 6.87
CA LEU A 124 10.54 -6.88 5.60
C LEU A 124 10.18 -8.37 5.64
N THR A 125 9.72 -8.87 6.79
CA THR A 125 9.44 -10.29 7.06
C THR A 125 7.98 -10.50 7.35
#